data_AF-A0A9E2FVJ0-F1
#
_entry.id   AF-A0A9E2FVJ0-F1
#
_cell.length_a   1.000
_cell.length_b   1.000
_cell.length_c   1.000
_cell.angle_alpha   90.00
_cell.angle_beta   90.00
_cell.angle_gamma   90.00
#
_symmetry.space_group_name_H-M   'P 1'
#
loop_
_entity.id
_entity.type
_entity.pdbx_description
1 polymer ?
#
loop_
_entity_poly.entity_id
_entity_poly.type
_entity_poly.pdbx_seq_one_letter_code
_entity_poly.pdbx_strand_id
1 'polypeptide(L)' 'MSIKLLAVDLYRAQTMVHQLEKQLADAPFNQQDAISEKLREAKEELRLLRNMLEGAKSPLPFRTDHNQKKRGI' A
#
# COMPACT_ATOMS: atom_id res chain seq x y z
N MET A 1 12.85 -2.93 4.61
CA MET A 1 11.47 -2.42 4.56
C MET A 1 11.13 -1.84 5.92
N SER A 2 10.80 -0.55 6.01
CA SER A 2 10.34 0.06 7.26
C SER A 2 8.81 0.04 7.27
N ILE A 3 8.20 -0.73 8.16
CA ILE A 3 6.74 -0.79 8.34
C ILE A 3 6.16 0.61 8.58
N LYS A 4 6.92 1.49 9.25
CA LYS A 4 6.52 2.89 9.47
C LYS A 4 6.38 3.68 8.17
N LEU A 5 7.31 3.52 7.23
CA LEU A 5 7.24 4.21 5.92
C LEU A 5 6.05 3.68 5.11
N LEU A 6 5.84 2.36 5.12
CA LEU A 6 4.71 1.74 4.44
C LEU A 6 3.35 2.22 4.99
N ALA A 7 3.25 2.46 6.29
CA ALA A 7 2.05 3.03 6.90
C ALA A 7 1.78 4.47 6.45
N VAL A 8 2.83 5.28 6.27
CA VAL A 8 2.71 6.66 5.74
C VAL A 8 2.26 6.63 4.29
N ASP A 9 2.85 5.77 3.47
CA ASP A 9 2.47 5.64 2.06
C ASP A 9 1.04 5.11 1.91
N LEU A 10 0.65 4.14 2.75
CA LEU A 10 -0.73 3.66 2.81
C LEU A 10 -1.72 4.78 3.14
N TYR A 11 -1.40 5.64 4.11
CA TYR A 11 -2.24 6.79 4.47
C TYR A 11 -2.35 7.80 3.32
N ARG A 12 -1.25 8.07 2.60
CA ARG A 12 -1.25 8.95 1.44
C ARG A 12 -2.12 8.41 0.31
N ALA A 13 -1.99 7.12 -0.01
CA ALA A 13 -2.80 6.46 -1.03
C ALA A 13 -4.30 6.48 -0.65
N GLN A 14 -4.64 6.21 0.62
CA GLN A 14 -6.02 6.34 1.11
C GLN A 14 -6.56 7.76 0.95
N THR A 15 -5.75 8.76 1.29
CA THR A 15 -6.14 10.17 1.16
C THR A 15 -6.38 10.56 -0.30
N MET A 16 -5.52 10.09 -1.21
CA MET A 16 -5.66 10.34 -2.65
C MET A 16 -6.94 9.71 -3.21
N VAL A 17 -7.23 8.46 -2.86
CA VAL A 17 -8.49 7.79 -3.25
C VAL A 17 -9.70 8.61 -2.80
N HIS A 18 -9.73 9.05 -1.53
CA HIS A 18 -10.82 9.85 -0.99
C HIS A 18 -10.98 11.20 -1.70
N GLN A 19 -9.87 11.86 -2.04
CA GLN A 19 -9.88 13.11 -2.80
C GLN A 19 -10.43 12.91 -4.22
N LEU A 20 -10.01 11.84 -4.91
CA LEU A 20 -10.47 11.51 -6.25
C LEU A 20 -11.94 11.09 -6.26
N GLU A 21 -12.42 10.38 -5.24
CA GLU A 21 -13.84 10.03 -5.10
C GLU A 21 -14.72 11.28 -4.93
N LYS A 22 -14.27 12.24 -4.11
CA LYS A 22 -14.94 13.55 -3.99
C LYS A 22 -14.92 14.33 -5.31
N GLN A 23 -13.76 14.41 -5.95
CA GLN A 23 -13.63 15.09 -7.24
C GLN A 23 -14.54 14.45 -8.29
N LEU A 24 -14.65 13.13 -8.33
CA LEU A 24 -15.50 12.42 -9.27
C LEU A 24 -16.98 12.72 -9.03
N ALA A 25 -17.40 12.77 -7.76
CA ALA A 25 -18.78 13.08 -7.37
C ALA A 25 -19.19 14.51 -7.79
N ASP A 26 -18.27 15.46 -7.72
CA ASP A 26 -18.51 16.87 -8.04
C ASP A 26 -18.18 17.23 -9.50
N ALA A 27 -17.56 16.32 -10.26
CA ALA A 27 -17.05 16.61 -11.59
C ALA A 27 -18.14 16.64 -12.68
N PRO A 28 -18.05 17.57 -13.65
CA PRO A 28 -18.87 17.52 -14.86
C PRO A 28 -18.58 16.25 -15.68
N PHE A 29 -19.59 15.74 -16.39
CA PHE A 29 -19.51 14.49 -17.17
C PHE A 29 -18.27 14.37 -18.07
N ASN A 30 -17.86 15.46 -18.71
CA ASN A 30 -16.69 15.46 -19.61
C ASN A 30 -15.33 15.31 -18.90
N GLN A 31 -15.28 15.40 -17.57
CA GLN A 31 -14.07 15.22 -16.76
C GLN A 31 -14.12 13.94 -15.92
N GLN A 32 -15.29 13.30 -15.79
CA GLN A 32 -15.46 12.11 -14.97
C GLN A 32 -14.61 10.93 -15.44
N ASP A 33 -14.44 10.73 -16.75
CA ASP A 33 -13.61 9.64 -17.28
C ASP A 33 -12.15 9.77 -16.85
N ALA A 34 -11.59 10.98 -16.97
CA ALA A 34 -10.20 11.24 -16.57
C ALA A 34 -9.98 11.08 -15.07
N ILE A 35 -10.96 11.47 -14.25
CA ILE A 35 -10.90 11.30 -12.79
C ILE A 35 -11.11 9.83 -12.41
N SER A 36 -11.96 9.10 -13.13
CA SER A 36 -12.22 7.67 -12.92
C SER A 36 -10.99 6.82 -13.18
N GLU A 37 -10.22 7.10 -14.24
CA GLU A 37 -8.96 6.39 -14.49
C GLU A 37 -7.92 6.64 -13.38
N LYS A 38 -7.76 7.90 -12.96
CA LYS A 38 -6.89 8.23 -11.83
C LYS A 38 -7.33 7.54 -10.54
N LEU A 39 -8.63 7.46 -10.30
CA LEU A 39 -9.21 6.77 -9.14
C LEU A 39 -8.92 5.27 -9.20
N ARG A 40 -9.01 4.65 -10.38
CA ARG A 40 -8.68 3.24 -10.59
C ARG A 40 -7.22 2.96 -10.25
N GLU A 41 -6.30 3.79 -10.74
CA GLU A 41 -4.87 3.67 -10.44
C GLU A 41 -4.57 3.82 -8.94
N ALA A 42 -5.14 4.85 -8.29
CA ALA A 42 -4.97 5.07 -6.86
C ALA A 42 -5.53 3.93 -6.00
N LYS A 43 -6.63 3.30 -6.44
CA LYS A 43 -7.20 2.11 -5.77
C LYS A 43 -6.29 0.89 -5.88
N GLU A 44 -5.66 0.66 -7.04
CA GLU A 44 -4.68 -0.42 -7.20
C GLU A 44 -3.43 -0.17 -6.36
N GLU A 45 -2.91 1.05 -6.31
CA GLU A 45 -1.79 1.40 -5.42
C GLU A 45 -2.13 1.14 -3.95
N LEU A 46 -3.31 1.61 -3.50
CA LEU A 46 -3.80 1.35 -2.15
C LEU A 46 -3.88 -0.15 -1.85
N ARG A 47 -4.39 -0.95 -2.79
CA ARG A 47 -4.48 -2.40 -2.66
C ARG A 47 -3.10 -3.04 -2.52
N LEU A 48 -2.12 -2.65 -3.32
CA LEU A 48 -0.75 -3.14 -3.25
C LEU A 48 -0.11 -2.82 -1.89
N LEU A 49 -0.25 -1.58 -1.41
CA LEU A 49 0.29 -1.16 -0.11
C LEU A 49 -0.34 -1.92 1.06
N ARG A 50 -1.65 -2.19 1.01
CA ARG A 50 -2.35 -3.04 2.00
C ARG A 50 -1.77 -4.45 2.01
N ASN A 51 -1.65 -5.08 0.85
CA ASN A 51 -1.10 -6.44 0.73
C ASN A 51 0.33 -6.51 1.25
N MET A 52 1.16 -5.51 0.96
CA MET A 52 2.53 -5.43 1.49
C MET A 52 2.54 -5.28 3.01
N LEU A 53 1.64 -4.49 3.59
CA LEU A 53 1.57 -4.28 5.03
C LEU A 53 1.08 -5.54 5.76
N GLU A 54 0.10 -6.23 5.20
CA GLU A 54 -0.40 -7.50 5.71
C GLU A 54 0.65 -8.61 5.61
N GLY A 55 1.34 -8.71 4.46
CA GLY A 55 2.47 -9.62 4.29
C GLY A 55 3.63 -9.32 5.24
N ALA A 56 3.86 -8.04 5.58
CA ALA A 56 4.87 -7.66 6.57
C ALA A 56 4.46 -7.98 8.02
N LYS A 57 3.16 -8.06 8.33
CA LYS A 57 2.65 -8.45 9.66
C LYS A 57 2.73 -9.95 9.91
N SER A 58 2.81 -10.77 8.86
CA SER A 58 2.91 -12.23 8.96
C SER A 58 4.30 -12.70 8.50
N PRO A 59 5.33 -12.65 9.35
CA PRO A 59 6.57 -13.33 9.05
C PRO A 59 6.28 -14.83 8.92
N LEU A 60 6.66 -15.43 7.78
CA LEU A 60 6.57 -16.88 7.55
C LEU A 60 7.13 -17.64 8.77
N PRO A 61 6.42 -18.67 9.28
CA PRO A 61 6.81 -19.39 10.51
C PRO A 61 8.12 -20.19 10.40
N PHE A 62 8.82 -20.15 9.26
CA PHE A 62 9.98 -20.99 8.98
C PHE A 62 11.22 -20.22 8.48
N ARG A 63 11.42 -18.96 8.86
CA ARG A 63 12.77 -18.39 8.78
C ARG A 63 13.57 -18.84 10.00
N THR A 64 14.13 -20.04 9.91
CA THR A 64 15.25 -20.43 10.77
C THR A 64 16.43 -19.51 10.44
N ASP A 65 16.86 -18.75 11.44
CA ASP A 65 18.12 -18.03 11.43
C ASP A 65 19.25 -19.05 11.24
N HIS A 66 19.82 -19.13 10.04
CA HIS A 66 21.00 -19.94 9.73
C HIS A 66 22.30 -19.20 10.14
N ASN A 67 22.33 -18.60 11.33
CA ASN A 67 23.55 -17.99 11.85
C ASN A 67 23.71 -18.13 13.36
N GLN A 68 23.70 -19.37 13.86
CA GLN A 68 24.29 -19.66 15.17
C GLN A 68 25.27 -20.85 15.12
N LYS A 69 26.48 -20.55 15.57
CA LYS A 69 27.61 -21.43 15.98
C LYS A 69 28.67 -21.79 14.92
N LYS A 70 29.47 -20.79 14.54
CA LYS A 70 30.94 -20.92 14.48
C LYS A 70 31.60 -20.08 15.57
N ARG A 71 31.48 -20.52 16.82
CA ARG A 71 32.31 -20.15 17.99
C ARG A 71 32.04 -21.25 19.03
N GLY A 72 32.97 -22.05 19.53
CA GLY A 72 34.39 -22.24 19.33
C GLY A 72 34.81 -23.38 20.28
N ILE A 73 35.92 -24.03 19.94
CA ILE A 73 36.70 -25.02 20.72
C ILE A 73 36.00 -26.34 21.04
#